data_AF-A0A2N9JCJ7-F1
#
_entry.id   AF-A0A2N9JCJ7-F1
#
_cell.length_a   1.000
_cell.length_b   1.000
_cell.length_c   1.000
_cell.angle_alpha   90.00
_cell.angle_beta   90.00
_cell.angle_gamma   90.00
#
_symmetry.space_group_name_H-M   'P 1'
#
loop_
_entity.id
_entity.type
_entity.pdbx_description
1 polymer ?
#
loop_
_entity_poly.entity_id
_entity_poly.type
_entity_poly.pdbx_seq_one_letter_code
_entity_poly.pdbx_strand_id
1 'polypeptide(L)'
;MRLPTLQRPHCAGALWLESLDCADCGSAVMLDPDGFRPLPLDATSHRPCDQREWQCNWAVRAESTATSCYSCRLTRRSPAPDDLVARAKLAATGQSKRRLLHDLAALGLPVVAVLGGCGRAGLRPAVVEVARAGLGDHRARQRRDHHQPRRIAR
;
A
#
# COMPACT_ATOMS: atom_id res chain seq x y z
N MET A 1 -8.38 -5.14 11.89
CA MET A 1 -8.87 -4.94 10.52
C MET A 1 -8.19 -6.00 9.64
N ARG A 2 -8.87 -7.10 9.33
CA ARG A 2 -8.31 -8.15 8.45
C ARG A 2 -8.50 -7.69 7.02
N LEU A 3 -7.40 -7.48 6.29
CA LEU A 3 -7.47 -7.27 4.84
C LEU A 3 -8.17 -8.50 4.22
N PRO A 4 -9.08 -8.32 3.26
CA PRO A 4 -9.73 -9.44 2.58
C PRO A 4 -8.65 -10.36 2.00
N THR A 5 -8.74 -11.67 2.24
CA THR A 5 -7.77 -12.67 1.75
C THR A 5 -7.65 -12.56 0.24
N LEU A 6 -6.48 -12.12 -0.25
CA LEU A 6 -6.22 -12.06 -1.67
C LEU A 6 -6.08 -13.46 -2.21
N GLN A 7 -7.05 -13.85 -3.03
CA GLN A 7 -6.98 -15.07 -3.81
C GLN A 7 -5.96 -14.88 -4.94
N ARG A 8 -4.73 -15.32 -4.62
CA ARG A 8 -3.65 -15.92 -5.43
C ARG A 8 -3.20 -15.31 -6.76
N PRO A 9 -1.88 -15.39 -6.97
CA PRO A 9 -1.35 -16.46 -7.84
C PRO A 9 -0.85 -17.74 -7.11
N HIS A 10 -0.47 -17.74 -5.82
CA HIS A 10 0.20 -18.91 -5.18
C HIS A 10 -0.27 -19.46 -3.81
N CYS A 11 -0.79 -18.70 -2.84
CA CYS A 11 -1.51 -19.23 -1.67
C CYS A 11 -2.67 -18.31 -1.18
N ALA A 12 -3.57 -18.81 -0.33
CA ALA A 12 -4.72 -18.04 0.21
C ALA A 12 -4.45 -17.42 1.60
N GLY A 13 -3.17 -17.32 1.99
CA GLY A 13 -2.75 -16.85 3.30
C GLY A 13 -3.08 -15.39 3.55
N ALA A 14 -3.33 -15.06 4.82
CA ALA A 14 -3.52 -13.68 5.23
C ALA A 14 -2.15 -12.96 5.29
N LEU A 15 -2.08 -11.76 4.71
CA LEU A 15 -0.90 -10.90 4.77
C LEU A 15 -1.15 -9.73 5.70
N TRP A 16 -0.17 -9.41 6.55
CA TRP A 16 -0.13 -8.15 7.27
C TRP A 16 0.28 -7.02 6.33
N LEU A 17 -0.17 -5.80 6.60
CA LEU A 17 0.07 -4.63 5.76
C LEU A 17 1.57 -4.37 5.50
N GLU A 18 2.45 -4.76 6.43
CA GLU A 18 3.90 -4.55 6.36
C GLU A 18 4.67 -5.75 5.80
N SER A 19 4.00 -6.86 5.51
CA SER A 19 4.66 -8.11 5.13
C SER A 19 5.44 -7.93 3.82
N LEU A 20 6.65 -8.50 3.80
CA LEU A 20 7.52 -8.59 2.61
C LEU A 20 7.40 -9.96 1.95
N ASP A 21 6.88 -10.93 2.68
CA ASP A 21 6.72 -12.33 2.32
C ASP A 21 5.42 -12.88 2.91
N CYS A 22 4.88 -13.92 2.29
CA CYS A 22 3.75 -14.65 2.84
C CYS A 22 4.22 -15.65 3.89
N ALA A 23 3.67 -15.57 5.11
CA ALA A 23 3.99 -16.50 6.19
C ALA A 23 3.62 -17.96 5.88
N ASP A 24 2.64 -18.21 4.99
CA ASP A 24 2.15 -19.56 4.69
C ASP A 24 2.93 -20.24 3.55
N CYS A 25 3.33 -19.49 2.52
CA CYS A 25 3.99 -20.06 1.32
C CYS A 25 5.34 -19.44 0.96
N GLY A 26 5.83 -18.46 1.73
CA GLY A 26 7.15 -17.85 1.56
C GLY A 26 7.29 -16.93 0.34
N SER A 27 6.27 -16.79 -0.50
CA SER A 27 6.35 -15.93 -1.69
C SER A 27 6.59 -14.47 -1.30
N ALA A 28 7.59 -13.85 -1.93
CA ALA A 28 7.84 -12.43 -1.75
C ALA A 28 6.73 -11.60 -2.39
N VAL A 29 6.30 -10.56 -1.67
CA VAL A 29 5.20 -9.69 -2.07
C VAL A 29 5.58 -8.22 -2.00
N MET A 30 4.76 -7.40 -2.65
CA MET A 30 4.74 -5.94 -2.53
C MET A 30 3.29 -5.44 -2.53
N LEU A 31 3.03 -4.27 -1.97
CA LEU A 31 1.71 -3.67 -1.87
C LEU A 31 1.52 -2.62 -2.96
N ASP A 32 0.49 -2.79 -3.79
CA ASP A 32 0.02 -1.75 -4.72
C ASP A 32 -0.42 -0.50 -3.92
N PRO A 33 0.20 0.67 -4.12
CA PRO A 33 -0.17 1.90 -3.41
C PRO A 33 -1.56 2.44 -3.81
N ASP A 34 -2.11 2.07 -4.96
CA ASP A 34 -3.39 2.58 -5.45
C ASP A 34 -4.56 1.71 -4.98
N GLY A 35 -4.40 0.39 -5.12
CA GLY A 35 -5.44 -0.59 -4.77
C GLY A 35 -5.31 -1.20 -3.38
N PHE A 36 -4.23 -0.92 -2.63
CA PHE A 36 -3.86 -1.59 -1.38
C PHE A 36 -3.98 -3.12 -1.43
N ARG A 37 -3.63 -3.69 -2.59
CA ARG A 37 -3.58 -5.13 -2.82
C ARG A 37 -2.13 -5.62 -2.85
N PRO A 38 -1.78 -6.74 -2.22
CA PRO A 38 -0.52 -7.40 -2.47
C PRO A 38 -0.45 -7.90 -3.91
N LEU A 39 0.75 -7.75 -4.45
CA LEU A 39 1.21 -8.21 -5.74
C LEU A 39 2.42 -9.13 -5.48
N PRO A 40 2.64 -10.16 -6.29
CA PRO A 40 3.87 -10.92 -6.23
C PRO A 40 5.05 -10.02 -6.66
N LEU A 41 6.24 -10.28 -6.10
CA LEU A 41 7.41 -9.43 -6.35
C LEU A 41 7.86 -9.41 -7.82
N ASP A 42 7.51 -10.44 -8.58
CA ASP A 42 7.83 -10.62 -10.01
C ASP A 42 6.75 -10.06 -10.96
N ALA A 43 5.73 -9.37 -10.44
CA ALA A 43 4.69 -8.76 -11.27
C ALA A 43 5.29 -7.77 -12.29
N THR A 44 4.90 -7.86 -13.56
CA THR A 44 5.44 -7.00 -14.62
C THR A 44 4.91 -5.57 -14.61
N SER A 45 3.74 -5.35 -13.99
CA SER A 45 3.10 -4.03 -13.92
C SER A 45 3.70 -3.11 -12.86
N HIS A 46 4.51 -3.66 -11.95
CA HIS A 46 5.03 -2.97 -10.78
C HIS A 46 6.45 -3.41 -10.50
N ARG A 47 7.20 -2.59 -9.76
CA ARG A 47 8.53 -2.92 -9.23
C ARG A 47 8.55 -2.64 -7.73
N PRO A 48 9.43 -3.29 -6.96
CA PRO A 48 9.65 -2.92 -5.57
C PRO A 48 10.19 -1.49 -5.46
N CYS A 49 9.86 -0.82 -4.35
CA CYS A 49 10.50 0.42 -3.96
C CYS A 49 12.00 0.21 -3.71
N ASP A 50 12.83 1.20 -4.08
CA ASP A 50 14.26 1.21 -3.79
C ASP A 50 14.63 1.10 -2.29
N GLN A 51 13.70 1.42 -1.38
CA GLN A 51 13.88 1.25 0.06
C GLN A 51 13.47 -0.15 0.58
N ARG A 52 13.34 -1.16 -0.28
CA ARG A 52 12.87 -2.49 0.14
C ARG A 52 13.77 -3.16 1.17
N GLU A 53 15.08 -3.00 1.04
CA GLU A 53 16.07 -3.48 2.02
C GLU A 53 15.83 -2.89 3.43
N TRP A 54 15.19 -1.72 3.50
CA TRP A 54 14.77 -1.04 4.73
C TRP A 54 13.30 -1.31 5.06
N GLN A 55 12.85 -2.54 4.80
CA GLN A 55 11.51 -3.04 5.10
C GLN A 55 10.36 -2.24 4.46
N CYS A 56 10.60 -1.59 3.31
CA CYS A 56 9.52 -0.99 2.52
C CYS A 56 8.90 -2.03 1.60
N ASN A 57 7.64 -2.37 1.82
CA ASN A 57 6.92 -3.34 0.99
C ASN A 57 6.02 -2.70 -0.07
N TRP A 58 6.01 -1.37 -0.23
CA TRP A 58 5.15 -0.72 -1.24
C TRP A 58 5.77 -0.77 -2.64
N ALA A 59 4.92 -0.94 -3.64
CA ALA A 59 5.29 -1.01 -5.03
C ALA A 59 5.42 0.38 -5.69
N VAL A 60 6.11 0.41 -6.82
CA VAL A 60 6.11 1.50 -7.78
C VAL A 60 5.61 0.96 -9.11
N ARG A 61 4.73 1.70 -9.78
CA ARG A 61 4.23 1.27 -11.09
C ARG A 61 5.38 1.22 -12.12
N ALA A 62 5.40 0.20 -12.99
CA ALA A 62 6.52 -0.11 -13.88
C ALA A 62 6.87 1.04 -14.85
N GLU A 63 5.87 1.75 -15.34
CA GLU A 63 5.97 2.91 -16.23
C GLU A 63 6.35 4.22 -15.53
N SER A 64 6.34 4.27 -14.20
CA SER A 64 6.77 5.47 -13.47
C SER A 64 8.27 5.70 -13.66
N THR A 65 8.73 6.95 -13.65
CA THR A 65 10.15 7.29 -13.63
C THR A 65 10.77 7.26 -12.22
N ALA A 66 9.96 7.19 -11.16
CA ALA A 66 10.43 7.23 -9.79
C ALA A 66 10.98 5.88 -9.32
N THR A 67 12.11 5.83 -8.64
CA THR A 67 12.61 4.56 -8.05
C THR A 67 11.94 4.24 -6.71
N SER A 68 11.47 5.27 -6.00
CA SER A 68 10.81 5.12 -4.70
C SER A 68 9.29 5.23 -4.79
N CYS A 69 8.60 4.50 -3.90
CA CYS A 69 7.15 4.52 -3.78
C CYS A 69 6.60 5.85 -3.24
N TYR A 70 5.29 6.04 -3.39
CA TYR A 70 4.58 7.23 -2.92
C TYR A 70 4.94 7.62 -1.47
N SER A 71 4.89 6.65 -0.55
CA SER A 71 5.24 6.90 0.86
C SER A 71 6.69 7.36 1.01
N CYS A 72 7.67 6.68 0.39
CA CYS A 72 9.08 7.05 0.51
C CYS A 72 9.37 8.45 -0.03
N ARG A 73 8.72 8.86 -1.13
CA ARG A 73 8.88 10.20 -1.72
C ARG A 73 8.38 11.34 -0.82
N LEU A 74 7.51 11.07 0.15
CA LEU A 74 7.09 12.07 1.15
C LEU A 74 8.18 12.36 2.19
N THR A 75 9.23 11.55 2.27
CA THR A 75 10.39 11.81 3.14
C THR A 75 11.33 12.80 2.43
N ARG A 76 11.29 14.08 2.83
CA ARG A 76 12.09 15.15 2.20
C ARG A 76 13.59 15.13 2.54
N ARG A 77 13.95 14.55 3.69
CA ARG A 77 15.34 14.44 4.15
C ARG A 77 15.61 13.00 4.55
N SER A 78 16.57 12.38 3.87
CA SER A 78 17.06 11.05 4.22
C SER A 78 18.34 11.18 5.04
N PRO A 79 18.59 10.29 6.01
CA PRO A 79 19.90 10.13 6.62
C PRO A 79 20.98 9.83 5.58
N ALA A 80 22.24 10.01 5.97
CA ALA A 80 23.37 9.56 5.18
C ALA A 80 23.27 8.04 4.90
N PRO A 81 23.74 7.56 3.73
CA PRO A 81 23.60 6.14 3.37
C PRO A 81 24.27 5.17 4.35
N ASP A 82 25.36 5.60 4.98
CA ASP A 82 26.18 4.86 5.93
C ASP A 82 25.73 4.99 7.39
N ASP A 83 24.81 5.91 7.70
CA ASP A 83 24.19 6.01 9.04
C ASP A 83 23.08 4.96 9.20
N LEU A 84 23.49 3.71 9.37
CA LEU A 84 22.58 2.57 9.45
C LEU A 84 21.57 2.69 10.61
N VAL A 85 21.95 3.37 11.70
CA VAL A 85 21.08 3.58 12.87
C VAL A 85 19.96 4.55 12.52
N ALA A 86 20.28 5.70 11.90
CA ALA A 86 19.26 6.64 11.47
C ALA A 86 18.39 6.06 10.35
N ARG A 87 18.97 5.26 9.45
CA ARG A 87 18.23 4.52 8.40
C ARG A 87 17.23 3.54 9.00
N ALA A 88 17.63 2.76 10.02
CA ALA A 88 16.73 1.84 10.72
C ALA A 88 15.58 2.58 11.43
N LYS A 89 15.85 3.73 12.07
CA LYS A 89 14.81 4.58 12.68
C LYS A 89 13.84 5.13 11.63
N LEU A 90 14.36 5.54 10.47
CA LEU A 90 13.54 5.98 9.35
C LEU A 90 12.67 4.85 8.80
N ALA A 91 13.19 3.62 8.71
CA ALA A 91 12.44 2.44 8.28
C ALA A 91 11.23 2.17 9.19
N ALA A 92 11.44 2.18 10.51
CA ALA A 92 10.37 2.01 11.50
C ALA A 92 9.31 3.12 11.40
N THR A 93 9.75 4.38 11.32
CA THR A 93 8.85 5.53 11.10
C THR A 93 8.08 5.39 9.78
N GLY A 94 8.75 4.87 8.75
CA GLY A 94 8.18 4.60 7.43
C GLY A 94 7.04 3.60 7.46
N GLN A 95 7.11 2.56 8.30
CA GLN A 95 6.00 1.62 8.50
C GLN A 95 4.76 2.34 9.06
N SER A 96 4.92 3.10 10.15
CA SER A 96 3.83 3.89 10.74
C SER A 96 3.24 4.90 9.74
N LYS A 97 4.09 5.54 8.93
CA LYS A 97 3.63 6.45 7.86
C LYS A 97 2.77 5.73 6.83
N ARG A 98 3.15 4.52 6.40
CA ARG A 98 2.38 3.73 5.42
C ARG A 98 1.01 3.32 5.97
N ARG A 99 0.92 2.95 7.25
CA ARG A 99 -0.39 2.73 7.93
C ARG A 99 -1.27 3.97 7.87
N LEU A 100 -0.73 5.13 8.26
CA LEU A 100 -1.47 6.39 8.19
C LEU A 100 -1.96 6.71 6.78
N LEU A 101 -1.10 6.54 5.76
CA LEU A 101 -1.49 6.80 4.37
C LEU A 101 -2.59 5.85 3.89
N HIS A 102 -2.54 4.58 4.27
CA HIS A 102 -3.61 3.62 4.00
C HIS A 102 -4.93 4.09 4.64
N ASP A 103 -4.90 4.48 5.91
CA ASP A 103 -6.11 4.89 6.64
C ASP A 103 -6.71 6.17 6.07
N LEU A 104 -5.88 7.16 5.71
CA LEU A 104 -6.32 8.37 5.02
C LEU A 104 -6.96 8.05 3.66
N ALA A 105 -6.37 7.14 2.89
CA ALA A 105 -6.92 6.70 1.61
C ALA A 105 -8.28 6.01 1.78
N ALA A 106 -8.40 5.14 2.79
CA ALA A 106 -9.65 4.45 3.12
C ALA A 106 -10.76 5.44 3.54
N LEU A 107 -10.39 6.55 4.18
CA LEU A 107 -11.30 7.65 4.53
C LEU A 107 -11.56 8.63 3.36
N GLY A 108 -10.88 8.46 2.21
CA GLY A 108 -10.96 9.40 1.09
C GLY A 108 -10.35 10.77 1.37
N LEU A 109 -9.45 10.85 2.37
CA LEU A 109 -8.75 12.08 2.74
C LEU A 109 -7.50 12.25 1.88
N PRO A 110 -7.39 13.36 1.12
CA PRO A 110 -6.24 13.57 0.24
C PRO A 110 -4.98 13.89 1.05
N VAL A 111 -3.83 13.44 0.56
CA VAL A 111 -2.53 13.80 1.12
C VAL A 111 -1.83 14.75 0.16
N VAL A 112 -1.63 15.97 0.65
CA VAL A 112 -1.05 17.05 -0.11
C VAL A 112 0.40 17.26 0.31
N ALA A 113 1.31 17.21 -0.66
CA ALA A 113 2.67 17.65 -0.42
C ALA A 113 2.73 19.19 -0.45
N VAL A 114 3.10 19.79 0.67
CA VAL A 114 3.46 21.22 0.71
C VAL A 114 4.89 21.34 0.19
N LEU A 115 5.02 21.79 -1.06
CA LEU A 115 6.29 22.16 -1.67
C LEU A 115 6.42 23.69 -1.59
N GLY A 116 7.19 24.19 -0.62
CA GLY A 116 7.42 25.61 -0.42
C GLY A 116 8.18 25.87 0.88
N GLY A 117 9.17 26.77 0.84
CA GLY A 117 9.90 27.21 2.02
C GLY A 117 9.03 27.98 3.00
N CYS A 118 9.55 28.21 4.21
CA CYS A 118 8.91 29.03 5.24
C CYS A 118 8.89 30.51 4.79
N GLY A 119 7.95 30.89 3.93
CA GLY A 119 7.79 32.24 3.40
C GLY A 119 6.37 32.48 2.90
N ARG A 120 5.83 33.67 3.17
CA ARG A 120 4.45 34.13 2.94
C ARG A 120 4.01 34.22 1.46
N ALA A 121 4.50 33.36 0.58
CA ALA A 121 3.97 33.23 -0.77
C ALA A 121 3.02 32.03 -0.82
N GLY A 122 1.78 32.27 -1.26
CA GLY A 122 0.68 31.32 -1.21
C GLY A 122 1.07 29.92 -1.67
N LEU A 123 0.96 28.96 -0.74
CA LEU A 123 1.04 27.55 -1.05
C LEU A 123 -0.05 27.23 -2.09
N ARG A 124 0.34 26.74 -3.26
CA ARG A 124 -0.55 25.95 -4.10
C ARG A 124 -0.34 24.50 -3.69
N PRO A 125 -1.19 23.94 -2.80
CA PRO A 125 -1.12 22.53 -2.45
C PRO A 125 -1.20 21.70 -3.74
N ALA A 126 -0.13 20.97 -4.07
CA ALA A 126 -0.21 19.92 -5.07
C ALA A 126 -0.97 18.77 -4.40
N VAL A 127 -2.28 18.71 -4.64
CA VAL A 127 -3.10 17.57 -4.24
C VAL A 127 -2.66 16.40 -5.09
N VAL A 128 -1.93 15.47 -4.49
CA VAL A 128 -1.71 14.17 -5.12
C VAL A 128 -2.89 13.33 -4.65
N GLU A 129 -3.83 13.08 -5.55
CA GLU A 129 -4.92 12.17 -5.26
C GLU A 129 -4.31 10.81 -4.91
N VAL A 130 -4.55 10.36 -3.69
CA VAL A 130 -4.39 8.94 -3.39
C VAL A 130 -5.53 8.28 -4.15
N ALA A 131 -5.19 7.43 -5.12
CA ALA A 131 -6.18 6.70 -5.90
C ALA A 131 -7.19 6.13 -4.91
N ARG A 132 -8.48 6.46 -5.09
CA ARG A 132 -9.54 5.95 -4.22
C ARG A 132 -9.38 4.44 -4.20
N ALA A 133 -9.01 3.89 -3.04
CA ALA A 133 -9.09 2.47 -2.81
C ALA A 133 -10.51 2.07 -3.23
N GLY A 134 -10.61 1.22 -4.25
CA GLY A 134 -11.89 0.73 -4.74
C GLY A 134 -12.57 -0.11 -3.67
N LEU A 135 -13.14 0.55 -2.66
CA LEU A 135 -14.15 0.02 -1.75
C LEU A 135 -15.44 -0.11 -2.56
N GLY A 136 -15.43 -1.03 -3.51
CA GLY A 136 -16.60 -1.45 -4.25
C GLY A 136 -17.67 -1.92 -3.25
N ASP A 137 -18.86 -1.38 -3.40
CA ASP A 137 -20.03 -1.54 -2.56
C ASP A 137 -20.30 -3.00 -2.14
N HIS A 138 -19.79 -3.39 -0.96
CA HIS A 138 -19.95 -4.73 -0.39
C HIS A 138 -21.39 -5.04 0.05
N ARG A 139 -22.29 -4.04 0.10
CA ARG A 139 -23.69 -4.25 0.53
C ARG A 139 -24.56 -4.90 -0.55
N ALA A 140 -24.16 -4.87 -1.82
CA ALA A 140 -24.98 -5.38 -2.91
C ALA A 140 -24.88 -6.91 -3.13
N ARG A 141 -23.78 -7.57 -2.70
CA ARG A 141 -23.57 -9.01 -2.96
C ARG A 141 -24.18 -9.96 -1.91
N GLN A 142 -24.31 -9.53 -0.65
CA GLN A 142 -24.83 -10.39 0.42
C GLN A 142 -26.33 -10.72 0.30
N ARG A 143 -27.10 -9.97 -0.50
CA ARG A 143 -28.55 -10.21 -0.66
C ARG A 143 -28.90 -11.32 -1.64
N ARG A 144 -27.98 -11.79 -2.49
CA ARG A 144 -28.29 -12.83 -3.50
C ARG A 144 -28.06 -14.27 -3.01
N ASP A 145 -27.21 -14.48 -2.00
CA ASP A 145 -26.87 -15.83 -1.52
C ASP A 145 -27.83 -16.39 -0.45
N HIS A 146 -28.78 -15.60 0.04
CA HIS A 146 -29.75 -16.04 1.05
C HIS A 146 -31.11 -16.53 0.49
N HIS A 147 -31.26 -16.62 -0.84
CA HIS A 147 -32.55 -16.98 -1.44
C HIS A 147 -32.55 -18.25 -2.30
N GLN A 148 -31.66 -19.21 -2.06
CA GLN A 148 -31.74 -20.51 -2.74
C GLN A 148 -32.37 -21.56 -1.81
N PRO A 149 -33.64 -21.96 -2.02
CA PRO A 149 -34.25 -23.03 -1.24
C PRO A 149 -33.60 -24.37 -1.60
N ARG A 150 -33.08 -25.06 -0.57
CA ARG A 150 -32.58 -26.45 -0.70
C ARG A 150 -33.76 -27.36 -1.07
N ARG A 151 -33.78 -27.86 -2.30
CA ARG A 151 -34.64 -28.99 -2.69
C ARG A 151 -34.13 -30.25 -2.00
N ILE A 152 -34.93 -30.80 -1.10
CA ILE A 152 -34.74 -32.12 -0.50
C ILE A 152 -35.27 -33.14 -1.51
N ALA A 153 -34.39 -34.00 -2.03
CA ALA A 153 -34.79 -35.17 -2.82
C ALA A 153 -35.15 -36.32 -1.86
N ARG A 154 -36.29 -36.95 -2.12
CA ARG A 154 -36.80 -38.17 -1.46
C ARG A 154 -36.13 -39.40 -2.01
#